data_AF-A0A2U1B5H8-F1
#
_entry.id   AF-A0A2U1B5H8-F1
#
_cell.length_a   1.000
_cell.length_b   1.000
_cell.length_c   1.000
_cell.angle_alpha   90.00
_cell.angle_beta   90.00
_cell.angle_gamma   90.00
#
_symmetry.space_group_name_H-M   'P 1'
#
loop_
_entity.id
_entity.type
_entity.pdbx_description
1 polymer ?
#
loop_
_entity_poly.entity_id
_entity_poly.type
_entity_poly.pdbx_seq_one_letter_code
_entity_poly.pdbx_strand_id
1 'polypeptide(L)'
;MKTLHRVAYFYMPASDERPAELIQILNCDTTFIHVPMREEDVTLDAFFVRNMSEAEIQSFGNGQVWQIFVHWDELYEDHVRYKASGKVMKELERFKQRFPLSESIAA
;
A
#
# COMPACT_ATOMS: atom_id res chain seq x y z
N MET A 1 5.98 -23.82 -6.25
CA MET A 1 5.79 -22.93 -5.08
C MET A 1 4.34 -22.47 -5.07
N LYS A 2 3.63 -22.52 -3.93
CA LYS A 2 2.27 -21.97 -3.85
C LYS A 2 2.38 -20.44 -3.91
N THR A 3 1.87 -19.82 -4.97
CA THR A 3 1.77 -18.36 -5.06
C THR A 3 0.84 -17.89 -3.96
N LEU A 4 1.36 -17.11 -3.00
CA LEU A 4 0.53 -16.47 -2.00
C LEU A 4 0.08 -15.12 -2.58
N HIS A 5 -1.14 -15.09 -3.10
CA HIS A 5 -1.80 -13.87 -3.57
C HIS A 5 -2.12 -12.95 -2.39
N ARG A 6 -1.10 -12.25 -1.91
CA ARG A 6 -1.17 -11.34 -0.76
C ARG A 6 -0.86 -9.92 -1.18
N VAL A 7 -1.48 -8.99 -0.47
CA VAL A 7 -1.21 -7.57 -0.55
C VAL A 7 -0.64 -7.11 0.78
N ALA A 8 0.52 -6.46 0.74
CA ALA A 8 1.15 -5.85 1.90
C ALA A 8 1.19 -4.33 1.74
N TYR A 9 0.97 -3.61 2.83
CA TYR A 9 0.93 -2.15 2.88
C TYR A 9 2.01 -1.62 3.80
N PHE A 10 2.74 -0.63 3.31
CA PHE A 10 3.84 0.02 3.99
C PHE A 10 3.61 1.53 3.98
N TYR A 11 4.12 2.20 5.00
CA TYR A 11 4.05 3.66 5.11
C TYR A 11 5.47 4.22 5.08
N MET A 12 5.74 5.07 4.10
CA MET A 12 6.97 5.87 4.07
C MET A 12 6.63 7.26 4.61
N PRO A 13 7.20 7.67 5.76
CA PRO A 13 6.99 9.01 6.29
C PRO A 13 7.51 10.09 5.33
N ALA A 14 6.95 11.29 5.44
CA ALA A 14 7.45 12.45 4.71
C ALA A 14 8.91 12.75 5.07
N SER A 15 9.64 13.31 4.12
CA SER A 15 10.99 13.83 4.27
C SER A 15 11.06 15.25 3.70
N ASP A 16 12.18 15.94 3.90
CA ASP A 16 12.36 17.30 3.37
C ASP A 16 12.23 17.36 1.84
N GLU A 17 12.47 16.24 1.14
CA GLU A 17 12.40 16.16 -0.32
C GLU A 17 11.08 15.58 -0.86
N ARG A 18 10.28 14.87 -0.05
CA ARG A 18 9.11 14.11 -0.53
C ARG A 18 7.96 14.05 0.49
N PRO A 19 6.70 14.10 0.02
CA PRO A 19 5.54 13.86 0.89
C PRO A 19 5.53 12.42 1.42
N ALA A 20 4.70 12.18 2.43
CA ALA A 20 4.46 10.82 2.90
C ALA A 20 3.78 9.98 1.80
N GLU A 21 4.08 8.68 1.79
CA GLU A 21 3.60 7.75 0.77
C GLU A 21 3.07 6.47 1.43
N LEU A 22 2.00 5.91 0.87
CA LEU A 22 1.59 4.53 1.09
C LEU A 22 2.08 3.67 -0.06
N ILE A 23 2.75 2.58 0.27
CA ILE A 23 3.23 1.61 -0.70
C ILE A 23 2.38 0.36 -0.55
N GLN A 24 1.72 -0.06 -1.62
CA GLN A 24 1.00 -1.32 -1.73
C GLN A 24 1.80 -2.26 -2.63
N ILE A 25 2.02 -3.48 -2.16
CA ILE A 25 2.69 -4.51 -2.95
C ILE A 25 1.75 -5.71 -3.07
N LEU A 26 1.32 -6.02 -4.29
CA LEU A 26 0.54 -7.21 -4.61
C LEU A 26 1.46 -8.38 -4.95
N ASN A 27 0.99 -9.60 -4.67
CA ASN A 27 1.81 -10.82 -4.70
C ASN A 27 3.08 -10.66 -3.84
N CYS A 28 2.95 -10.02 -2.67
CA CYS A 28 4.05 -9.84 -1.73
C CYS A 28 4.21 -11.07 -0.82
N ASP A 29 5.41 -11.64 -0.77
CA ASP A 29 5.76 -12.78 0.07
C ASP A 29 6.51 -12.40 1.35
N THR A 30 6.85 -11.13 1.53
CA THR A 30 7.50 -10.59 2.73
C THR A 30 6.56 -9.67 3.53
N THR A 31 6.97 -9.38 4.77
CA THR A 31 6.33 -8.37 5.64
C THR A 31 7.21 -7.16 5.87
N PHE A 32 8.34 -7.08 5.18
CA PHE A 32 9.25 -5.94 5.21
C PHE A 32 9.82 -5.71 3.81
N ILE A 33 10.17 -4.46 3.52
CA ILE A 33 10.85 -4.06 2.29
C ILE A 33 12.00 -3.11 2.58
N HIS A 34 12.96 -3.07 1.67
CA HIS A 34 14.02 -2.07 1.67
C HIS A 34 13.73 -1.07 0.55
N VAL A 35 13.59 0.21 0.93
CA VAL A 35 13.39 1.30 -0.02
C VAL A 35 14.69 2.09 -0.11
N PRO A 36 15.35 2.10 -1.27
CA PRO A 36 16.59 2.85 -1.44
C PRO A 36 16.29 4.35 -1.46
N MET A 37 16.89 5.08 -0.53
CA MET A 37 16.83 6.55 -0.49
C MET A 37 18.23 7.13 -0.76
N ARG A 38 18.29 8.43 -1.02
CA ARG A 38 19.56 9.11 -1.34
C ARG A 38 20.57 9.08 -0.20
N GLU A 39 20.09 9.25 1.03
CA GLU A 39 20.95 9.33 2.22
C GLU A 39 21.20 7.95 2.83
N GLU A 40 20.14 7.16 3.03
CA GLU A 40 20.23 5.82 3.60
C GLU A 40 19.06 4.94 3.16
N ASP A 41 19.31 3.65 2.91
CA ASP A 41 18.25 2.67 2.66
C ASP A 41 17.34 2.54 3.87
N VAL A 42 16.03 2.68 3.66
CA VAL A 42 15.04 2.59 4.73
C VAL A 42 14.39 1.21 4.70
N THR A 43 14.35 0.54 5.86
CA THR A 43 13.56 -0.68 6.03
C THR A 43 12.16 -0.30 6.51
N LEU A 44 11.13 -0.75 5.79
CA LEU A 44 9.73 -0.54 6.16
C LEU A 44 9.07 -1.86 6.50
N ASP A 45 8.39 -1.92 7.63
CA ASP A 45 7.52 -3.04 8.00
C ASP A 45 6.10 -2.84 7.48
N ALA A 46 5.47 -3.93 7.07
CA ALA A 46 4.09 -3.92 6.63
C ALA A 46 3.19 -3.63 7.83
N PHE A 47 2.43 -2.53 7.78
CA PHE A 47 1.46 -2.21 8.82
C PHE A 47 0.15 -2.98 8.65
N PHE A 48 -0.12 -3.48 7.44
CA PHE A 48 -1.29 -4.28 7.14
C PHE A 48 -0.99 -5.29 6.04
N VAL A 49 -1.59 -6.47 6.13
CA VAL A 49 -1.49 -7.52 5.12
C VAL A 49 -2.85 -8.17 4.94
N ARG A 50 -3.22 -8.44 3.69
CA ARG A 50 -4.44 -9.17 3.34
C ARG A 50 -4.21 -10.11 2.16
N ASN A 51 -5.22 -10.92 1.87
CA ASN A 51 -5.29 -11.64 0.60
C ASN A 51 -5.74 -10.69 -0.52
N MET A 52 -5.28 -10.96 -1.73
CA MET A 52 -5.81 -10.30 -2.92
C MET A 52 -7.28 -10.67 -3.13
N SER A 53 -8.05 -9.76 -3.72
CA SER A 53 -9.38 -10.05 -4.23
C SER A 53 -9.28 -10.85 -5.53
N GLU A 54 -10.37 -11.49 -5.93
CA GLU A 54 -10.44 -12.17 -7.24
C GLU A 54 -10.18 -11.20 -8.40
N ALA A 55 -10.66 -9.95 -8.29
CA ALA A 55 -10.47 -8.94 -9.32
C ALA A 55 -8.99 -8.52 -9.45
N GLU A 56 -8.25 -8.41 -8.34
CA GLU A 56 -6.81 -8.15 -8.37
C GLU A 56 -6.06 -9.33 -8.96
N ILE A 57 -6.40 -10.58 -8.59
CA ILE A 57 -5.76 -11.78 -9.14
C ILE A 57 -5.95 -11.86 -10.65
N GLN A 58 -7.16 -11.55 -11.13
CA GLN A 58 -7.47 -11.54 -12.57
C GLN A 58 -6.74 -10.41 -13.31
N SER A 59 -6.57 -9.25 -12.67
CA SER A 59 -5.97 -8.07 -13.32
C SER A 59 -4.44 -8.10 -13.34
N PHE A 60 -3.81 -8.56 -12.26
CA PHE A 60 -2.36 -8.49 -12.07
C PHE A 60 -1.65 -9.85 -12.18
N GLY A 61 -2.41 -10.95 -12.19
CA GLY A 61 -1.86 -12.29 -12.30
C GLY A 61 -0.95 -12.65 -11.12
N ASN A 62 0.19 -13.29 -11.43
CA ASN A 62 1.15 -13.79 -10.44
C ASN A 62 2.38 -12.88 -10.23
N GLY A 63 2.51 -11.82 -11.02
CA GLY A 63 3.67 -10.91 -10.92
C GLY A 63 3.56 -10.02 -9.70
N GLN A 64 4.69 -9.72 -9.06
CA GLN A 64 4.71 -8.71 -8.01
C GLN A 64 4.46 -7.33 -8.62
N VAL A 65 3.52 -6.59 -8.05
CA VAL A 65 3.14 -5.24 -8.51
C VAL A 65 3.28 -4.28 -7.35
N TRP A 66 3.94 -3.15 -7.60
CA TRP A 66 4.15 -2.08 -6.64
C TRP A 66 3.31 -0.88 -7.05
N GLN A 67 2.52 -0.36 -6.11
CA GLN A 67 1.72 0.85 -6.28
C GLN A 67 2.05 1.81 -5.15
N ILE A 68 2.18 3.09 -5.49
CA ILE A 68 2.48 4.17 -4.54
C ILE A 68 1.30 5.12 -4.56
N PHE A 69 0.84 5.51 -3.38
CA PHE A 69 -0.28 6.42 -3.18
C PHE A 69 0.17 7.57 -2.28
N VAL A 70 -0.14 8.79 -2.69
CA VAL A 70 0.14 10.01 -1.90
C VAL A 70 -1.13 10.57 -1.28
N HIS A 71 -2.30 10.02 -1.63
CA HIS A 71 -3.59 10.33 -1.01
C HIS A 71 -4.33 9.06 -0.62
N TRP A 72 -5.02 9.09 0.52
CA TRP A 72 -5.85 7.96 0.97
C TRP A 72 -7.03 7.68 0.03
N ASP A 73 -7.53 8.71 -0.64
CA ASP A 73 -8.66 8.59 -1.56
C ASP A 73 -8.27 7.81 -2.83
N GLU A 74 -7.03 7.98 -3.32
CA GLU A 74 -6.49 7.17 -4.43
C GLU A 74 -6.45 5.68 -4.06
N LEU A 75 -6.00 5.37 -2.83
CA LEU A 75 -5.99 4.02 -2.31
C LEU A 75 -7.43 3.47 -2.19
N TYR A 76 -8.37 4.28 -1.70
CA TYR A 76 -9.77 3.90 -1.56
C TYR A 76 -10.40 3.58 -2.92
N GLU A 77 -10.20 4.44 -3.92
CA GLU A 77 -10.69 4.25 -5.28
C GLU A 77 -10.12 2.98 -5.93
N ASP A 78 -8.83 2.71 -5.74
CA ASP A 78 -8.19 1.46 -6.18
C ASP A 78 -8.87 0.23 -5.55
N HIS A 79 -9.15 0.29 -4.26
CA HIS A 79 -9.81 -0.80 -3.54
C HIS A 79 -11.25 -1.01 -3.97
N VAL A 80 -11.99 0.07 -4.28
CA VAL A 80 -13.33 -0.01 -4.87
C VAL A 80 -13.26 -0.63 -6.26
N ARG A 81 -12.35 -0.16 -7.10
CA ARG A 81 -12.13 -0.66 -8.48
C ARG A 81 -11.86 -2.16 -8.49
N TYR A 82 -11.03 -2.64 -7.57
CA TYR A 82 -10.68 -4.05 -7.45
C TYR A 82 -11.47 -4.81 -6.38
N LYS A 83 -12.63 -4.30 -5.96
CA LYS A 83 -13.61 -5.01 -5.11
C LYS A 83 -13.00 -5.59 -3.83
N ALA A 84 -12.13 -4.85 -3.16
CA ALA A 84 -11.63 -5.24 -1.85
C ALA A 84 -12.79 -5.41 -0.85
N SER A 85 -12.68 -6.36 0.07
CA SER A 85 -13.78 -6.66 0.99
C SER A 85 -14.09 -5.46 1.90
N GLY A 86 -15.36 -5.31 2.32
CA GLY A 86 -15.73 -4.25 3.27
C GLY A 86 -14.99 -4.31 4.61
N LYS A 87 -14.47 -5.48 5.02
CA LYS A 87 -13.59 -5.61 6.19
C LYS A 87 -12.26 -4.89 5.96
N VAL A 88 -11.67 -5.06 4.78
CA VAL A 88 -10.42 -4.38 4.38
C VAL A 88 -10.61 -2.88 4.38
N MET A 89 -11.71 -2.39 3.77
CA MET A 89 -12.01 -0.96 3.75
C MET A 89 -12.11 -0.37 5.16
N LYS A 90 -12.77 -1.08 6.09
CA LYS A 90 -12.90 -0.64 7.49
C LYS A 90 -11.56 -0.64 8.24
N GLU A 91 -10.67 -1.58 7.97
CA GLU A 91 -9.32 -1.57 8.58
C GLU A 91 -8.47 -0.43 8.01
N LEU A 92 -8.51 -0.19 6.69
CA LEU A 92 -7.81 0.93 6.05
C LEU A 92 -8.24 2.29 6.61
N GLU A 93 -9.54 2.48 6.87
CA GLU A 93 -10.05 3.71 7.51
C GLU A 93 -9.43 3.96 8.90
N ARG A 94 -9.17 2.90 9.68
CA ARG A 94 -8.48 3.04 10.97
C ARG A 94 -7.02 3.43 10.79
N PHE A 95 -6.37 2.91 9.75
CA PHE A 95 -4.98 3.24 9.44
C PHE A 95 -4.81 4.67 8.92
N LYS A 96 -5.83 5.26 8.29
CA LYS A 96 -5.84 6.67 7.88
C LYS A 96 -5.50 7.63 9.03
N GLN A 97 -5.98 7.34 10.25
CA GLN A 97 -5.68 8.16 11.43
C GLN A 97 -4.23 8.01 11.93
N ARG A 98 -3.60 6.86 11.68
CA ARG A 98 -2.25 6.55 12.17
C ARG A 98 -1.16 6.94 11.18
N PHE A 99 -1.47 6.92 9.89
CA PHE A 99 -0.54 7.16 8.80
C PHE A 99 -1.05 8.35 7.98
N PRO A 100 -0.83 9.58 8.46
CA PRO A 100 -1.27 10.76 7.75
C PRO A 100 -0.51 10.85 6.43
N LEU A 101 -1.27 10.91 5.35
CA LEU A 101 -0.78 11.39 4.08
C LEU A 101 -1.11 12.87 4.00
N SER A 102 -0.14 13.68 3.58
CA SER A 102 -0.35 15.10 3.36
C SER A 102 -1.38 15.25 2.25
N GLU A 103 -2.64 15.48 2.63
CA GLU A 103 -3.66 16.07 1.75
C GLU A 103 -3.10 17.44 1.41
N SER A 104 -2.38 17.56 0.30
CA SER A 104 -1.91 18.86 -0.15
C SER A 104 -3.17 19.64 -0.49
N ILE A 105 -3.64 20.46 0.46
CA ILE A 105 -4.56 21.54 0.17
C ILE A 105 -3.78 22.38 -0.84
N ALA A 106 -4.14 22.23 -2.12
CA ALA A 106 -3.78 23.21 -3.12
C ALA A 106 -4.35 24.53 -2.60
N ALA A 107 -3.47 25.36 -2.04
CA ALA A 107 -3.75 26.72 -1.61
C ALA A 107 -3.78 27.65 -2.83
#